data_AF-A0A9P7CXG5-F1
#
_entry.id   AF-A0A9P7CXG5-F1
#
_cell.length_a   1.000
_cell.length_b   1.000
_cell.length_c   1.000
_cell.angle_alpha   90.00
_cell.angle_beta   90.00
_cell.angle_gamma   90.00
#
_symmetry.space_group_name_H-M   'P 1'
#
loop_
_entity.id
_entity.type
_entity.pdbx_description
1 polymer ?
#
loop_
_entity_poly.entity_id
_entity_poly.type
_entity_poly.pdbx_seq_one_letter_code
_entity_poly.pdbx_strand_id
1 'polypeptide(L)'
;MASDALPISVLFARGLLARLALWPALRVAVHQNWGGPQSAQKQRWLAGVITDEFEASLPPASASLTAFDSYQSASMHPSHTLPEPDTEYIETMLLQIMDDEFEVALEDGSAFDIARDVVRLWNDAKEGKDGYVKDLEMQADRTKGKMPQYEVDAGSASDWEDSDGDNEDESGSDSEDFGKEVVPQLLDRAKEVPDVDEDGFTTVKRGGR
;
A
#
# COMPACT_ATOMS: atom_id res chain seq x y z
N MET A 1 -2.57 -28.96 21.49
CA MET A 1 -2.16 -27.61 21.07
C MET A 1 -2.35 -27.56 19.57
N ALA A 2 -3.51 -27.08 19.12
CA ALA A 2 -3.78 -26.93 17.70
C ALA A 2 -2.96 -25.73 17.25
N SER A 3 -2.02 -25.97 16.33
CA SER A 3 -1.19 -24.94 15.72
C SER A 3 -2.08 -23.86 15.11
N ASP A 4 -1.88 -22.64 15.60
CA ASP A 4 -2.54 -21.38 15.23
C ASP A 4 -2.09 -20.93 13.82
N ALA A 5 -2.12 -21.85 12.86
CA ALA A 5 -1.77 -21.57 11.48
C ALA A 5 -2.91 -20.76 10.87
N LEU A 6 -2.70 -19.46 10.73
CA LEU A 6 -3.57 -18.62 9.90
C LEU A 6 -3.66 -19.25 8.51
N PRO A 7 -4.85 -19.29 7.88
CA PRO A 7 -4.97 -19.80 6.53
C PRO A 7 -4.02 -19.01 5.61
N ILE A 8 -3.40 -19.70 4.65
CA ILE A 8 -2.39 -19.16 3.72
C ILE A 8 -2.84 -17.79 3.17
N SER A 9 -4.12 -17.68 2.82
CA SER A 9 -4.70 -16.45 2.27
C SER A 9 -4.79 -15.29 3.25
N VAL A 10 -4.99 -15.53 4.55
CA VAL A 10 -4.98 -14.43 5.54
C VAL A 10 -3.57 -13.88 5.71
N LEU A 11 -2.55 -14.74 5.76
CA LEU A 11 -1.16 -14.29 5.85
C LEU A 11 -0.74 -13.53 4.58
N PHE A 12 -1.11 -14.07 3.41
CA PHE A 12 -0.88 -13.43 2.12
C PHE A 12 -1.57 -12.07 2.00
N ALA A 13 -2.87 -12.00 2.27
CA ALA A 13 -3.67 -10.77 2.14
C ALA A 13 -3.15 -9.65 3.05
N ARG A 14 -2.69 -9.99 4.27
CA ARG A 14 -2.05 -9.02 5.17
C ARG A 14 -0.78 -8.43 4.58
N GLY A 15 0.13 -9.27 4.10
CA GLY A 15 1.37 -8.83 3.47
C GLY A 15 1.11 -8.01 2.21
N LEU A 16 0.14 -8.43 1.39
CA LEU A 16 -0.25 -7.72 0.19
C LEU A 16 -0.82 -6.33 0.49
N LEU A 17 -1.72 -6.22 1.46
CA LEU A 17 -2.27 -4.93 1.90
C LEU A 17 -1.15 -3.99 2.39
N ALA A 18 -0.23 -4.51 3.20
CA ALA A 18 0.92 -3.73 3.67
C ALA A 18 1.82 -3.29 2.50
N ARG A 19 2.08 -4.19 1.53
CA ARG A 19 2.92 -3.91 0.36
C ARG A 19 2.31 -2.83 -0.54
N LEU A 20 1.00 -2.91 -0.79
CA LEU A 20 0.26 -1.91 -1.57
C LEU A 20 0.20 -0.56 -0.83
N ALA A 21 0.07 -0.57 0.50
CA ALA A 21 0.10 0.64 1.31
C ALA A 21 1.45 1.37 1.28
N LEU A 22 2.53 0.69 0.90
CA LEU A 22 3.87 1.24 0.74
C LEU A 22 4.17 1.69 -0.69
N TRP A 23 3.35 1.30 -1.69
CA TRP A 23 3.59 1.62 -3.09
C TRP A 23 3.38 3.11 -3.38
N PRO A 24 4.42 3.89 -3.74
CA PRO A 24 4.29 5.34 -3.84
C PRO A 24 3.21 5.81 -4.82
N ALA A 25 3.13 5.23 -6.01
CA ALA A 25 2.12 5.58 -7.00
C ALA A 25 0.70 5.41 -6.48
N LEU A 26 0.41 4.26 -5.87
CA LEU A 26 -0.91 3.97 -5.31
C LEU A 26 -1.24 4.86 -4.10
N ARG A 27 -0.24 5.15 -3.25
CA ARG A 27 -0.42 6.08 -2.12
C ARG A 27 -0.79 7.48 -2.59
N VAL A 28 -0.12 8.00 -3.62
CA VAL A 28 -0.45 9.30 -4.21
C VAL A 28 -1.85 9.26 -4.82
N ALA A 29 -2.18 8.23 -5.60
CA ALA A 29 -3.48 8.09 -6.23
C ALA A 29 -4.64 8.08 -5.22
N VAL A 30 -4.47 7.38 -4.10
CA VAL A 30 -5.45 7.36 -3.00
C VAL A 30 -5.53 8.71 -2.30
N HIS A 31 -4.38 9.33 -1.98
CA HIS A 31 -4.34 10.61 -1.28
C HIS A 31 -4.93 11.76 -2.11
N GLN A 32 -4.68 11.76 -3.42
CA GLN A 32 -5.18 12.77 -4.36
C GLN A 32 -6.53 12.42 -4.96
N ASN A 33 -7.14 11.31 -4.53
CA ASN A 33 -8.48 10.90 -4.95
C ASN A 33 -8.60 10.65 -6.46
N TRP A 34 -7.53 10.21 -7.11
CA TRP A 34 -7.50 9.90 -8.55
C TRP A 34 -8.44 8.73 -8.90
N GLY A 35 -8.65 7.80 -7.97
CA GLY A 35 -9.69 6.76 -8.09
C GLY A 35 -11.09 7.18 -7.61
N GLY A 36 -11.35 8.48 -7.45
CA GLY A 36 -12.57 9.03 -6.88
C GLY A 36 -12.71 8.79 -5.36
N PRO A 37 -13.83 9.21 -4.74
CA PRO A 37 -14.03 9.18 -3.27
C PRO A 37 -13.88 7.82 -2.61
N GLN A 38 -13.89 6.75 -3.40
CA GLN A 38 -13.73 5.37 -2.96
C GLN A 38 -12.31 4.83 -3.18
N SER A 39 -11.34 5.67 -3.56
CA SER A 39 -9.95 5.26 -3.85
C SER A 39 -9.32 4.41 -2.74
N ALA A 40 -9.51 4.80 -1.47
CA ALA A 40 -9.05 4.01 -0.32
C ALA A 40 -9.74 2.64 -0.21
N GLN A 41 -11.01 2.54 -0.61
CA GLN A 41 -11.72 1.27 -0.67
C GLN A 41 -11.28 0.43 -1.88
N LYS A 42 -10.98 1.07 -3.03
CA LYS A 42 -10.44 0.42 -4.22
C LYS A 42 -9.09 -0.23 -3.95
N GLN A 43 -8.22 0.39 -3.14
CA GLN A 43 -6.97 -0.24 -2.72
C GLN A 43 -7.19 -1.59 -2.01
N ARG A 44 -8.19 -1.67 -1.12
CA ARG A 44 -8.54 -2.93 -0.43
C ARG A 44 -9.17 -3.94 -1.38
N TRP A 45 -10.02 -3.46 -2.29
CA TRP A 45 -10.61 -4.28 -3.34
C TRP A 45 -9.54 -4.92 -4.24
N LEU A 46 -8.54 -4.15 -4.67
CA LEU A 46 -7.40 -4.64 -5.45
C LEU A 46 -6.67 -5.80 -4.73
N ALA A 47 -6.43 -5.66 -3.43
CA ALA A 47 -5.82 -6.75 -2.65
C ALA A 47 -6.69 -8.01 -2.63
N GLY A 48 -8.02 -7.86 -2.58
CA GLY A 48 -8.97 -8.96 -2.68
C GLY A 48 -8.90 -9.66 -4.04
N VAL A 49 -8.92 -8.90 -5.14
CA VAL A 49 -8.81 -9.44 -6.51
C VAL A 49 -7.55 -10.28 -6.67
N ILE A 50 -6.40 -9.75 -6.27
CA ILE A 50 -5.13 -10.50 -6.34
C ILE A 50 -5.17 -11.75 -5.44
N THR A 51 -5.75 -11.65 -4.25
CA THR A 51 -5.89 -12.81 -3.35
C THR A 51 -6.73 -13.91 -3.98
N ASP A 52 -7.85 -13.56 -4.59
CA ASP A 52 -8.74 -14.50 -5.27
C ASP A 52 -8.04 -15.20 -6.45
N GLU A 53 -7.22 -14.47 -7.23
CA GLU A 53 -6.42 -15.05 -8.33
C GLU A 53 -5.45 -16.14 -7.84
N PHE A 54 -4.75 -15.89 -6.72
CA PHE A 54 -3.85 -16.87 -6.14
C PHE A 54 -4.60 -18.03 -5.47
N GLU A 55 -5.70 -17.77 -4.77
CA GLU A 55 -6.54 -18.84 -4.19
C GLU A 55 -7.12 -19.77 -5.27
N ALA A 56 -7.52 -19.22 -6.42
CA ALA A 56 -8.03 -20.00 -7.54
C ALA A 56 -7.00 -20.98 -8.14
N SER A 57 -5.70 -20.73 -7.92
CA SER A 57 -4.61 -21.63 -8.33
C SER A 57 -4.37 -22.80 -7.38
N LEU A 58 -4.92 -22.75 -6.15
CA LEU A 58 -4.75 -23.83 -5.19
C LEU A 58 -5.56 -25.08 -5.60
N PRO A 59 -5.01 -26.30 -5.41
CA PRO A 59 -5.77 -27.51 -5.66
C PRO A 59 -6.98 -27.58 -4.72
N PRO A 60 -8.18 -27.95 -5.21
CA PRO A 60 -9.33 -28.13 -4.35
C PRO A 60 -9.00 -29.23 -3.32
N ALA A 61 -9.41 -29.04 -2.06
CA ALA A 61 -9.10 -29.94 -0.96
C ALA A 61 -9.44 -31.42 -1.25
N SER A 62 -10.39 -31.68 -2.16
CA SER A 62 -10.79 -33.03 -2.61
C SER A 62 -9.86 -33.68 -3.64
N ALA A 63 -9.03 -32.91 -4.37
CA ALA A 63 -8.08 -33.45 -5.36
C ALA A 63 -6.77 -33.96 -4.72
N SER A 64 -6.44 -33.48 -3.52
CA SER A 64 -5.23 -33.90 -2.80
C SER A 64 -5.26 -35.36 -2.32
N LEU A 65 -6.43 -36.00 -2.26
CA LEU A 65 -6.59 -37.40 -1.82
C LEU A 65 -6.67 -38.42 -2.97
N THR A 66 -6.77 -37.97 -4.23
CA THR A 66 -6.94 -38.87 -5.40
C THR A 66 -5.72 -38.92 -6.32
N ALA A 67 -4.67 -38.13 -6.05
CA ALA A 67 -3.46 -38.07 -6.86
C ALA A 67 -2.56 -39.34 -6.78
N PHE A 68 -2.92 -40.34 -5.96
CA PHE A 68 -2.12 -41.57 -5.81
C PHE A 68 -2.52 -42.71 -6.77
N ASP A 69 -3.61 -42.62 -7.54
CA ASP A 69 -4.12 -43.76 -8.31
C ASP A 69 -4.60 -43.40 -9.72
N SER A 70 -3.73 -42.83 -10.56
CA SER A 70 -4.04 -42.73 -12.00
C SER A 70 -2.80 -42.79 -12.91
N TYR A 71 -2.27 -43.99 -13.06
CA TYR A 71 -1.57 -44.43 -14.26
C TYR A 71 -2.54 -45.14 -15.20
N GLN A 72 -3.50 -44.42 -15.80
CA GLN A 72 -4.18 -44.95 -16.98
C GLN A 72 -4.76 -43.86 -17.90
N SER A 73 -4.05 -43.65 -19.00
CA SER A 73 -4.52 -43.35 -20.36
C SER A 73 -5.76 -42.45 -20.57
N ALA A 74 -5.47 -41.24 -21.03
CA ALA A 74 -6.17 -40.47 -22.07
C ALA A 74 -7.69 -40.23 -21.97
N SER A 75 -8.06 -38.99 -21.63
CA SER A 75 -9.13 -38.25 -22.33
C SER A 75 -8.87 -36.75 -22.22
N MET A 76 -8.95 -36.05 -23.36
CA MET A 76 -8.81 -34.59 -23.45
C MET A 76 -9.96 -33.93 -22.66
N HIS A 77 -9.66 -33.44 -21.46
CA HIS A 77 -10.45 -32.43 -20.76
C HIS A 77 -9.43 -31.50 -20.10
N PRO A 78 -9.45 -30.18 -20.35
CA PRO A 78 -8.59 -29.28 -19.62
C PRO A 78 -9.02 -29.34 -18.16
N SER A 79 -8.21 -29.99 -17.33
CA SER A 79 -8.23 -29.81 -15.89
C SER A 79 -8.14 -28.30 -15.66
N HIS A 80 -9.23 -27.69 -15.18
CA HIS A 80 -9.31 -26.26 -14.92
C HIS A 80 -8.59 -25.96 -13.59
N THR A 81 -7.33 -26.38 -13.48
CA THR A 81 -6.38 -25.86 -12.52
C THR A 81 -5.71 -24.70 -13.24
N LEU A 82 -6.16 -23.48 -12.95
CA LEU A 82 -5.50 -22.29 -13.48
C LEU A 82 -4.03 -22.32 -13.05
N PRO A 83 -3.08 -22.02 -13.95
CA PRO A 83 -1.68 -21.92 -13.57
C PRO A 83 -1.52 -20.87 -12.46
N GLU A 84 -0.60 -21.10 -11.53
CA GLU A 84 -0.28 -20.10 -10.49
C GLU A 84 0.09 -18.78 -11.17
N PRO A 85 -0.50 -17.64 -10.74
CA PRO A 85 -0.19 -16.33 -11.31
C PRO A 85 1.32 -16.05 -11.22
N ASP A 86 1.93 -15.80 -12.37
CA ASP A 86 3.34 -15.42 -12.44
C ASP A 86 3.51 -13.89 -12.32
N THR A 87 4.77 -13.46 -12.21
CA THR A 87 5.09 -12.04 -12.02
C THR A 87 4.60 -11.18 -13.19
N GLU A 88 4.71 -11.65 -14.44
CA GLU A 88 4.30 -10.90 -15.64
C GLU A 88 2.77 -10.72 -15.69
N TYR A 89 2.01 -11.74 -15.32
CA TYR A 89 0.55 -11.65 -15.24
C TYR A 89 0.10 -10.67 -14.15
N ILE A 90 0.68 -10.76 -12.95
CA ILE A 90 0.36 -9.84 -11.85
C ILE A 90 0.75 -8.40 -12.19
N GLU A 91 1.92 -8.18 -12.82
CA GLU A 91 2.32 -6.86 -13.30
C GLU A 91 1.29 -6.29 -14.28
N THR A 92 0.91 -7.07 -15.29
CA THR A 92 -0.07 -6.64 -16.29
C THR A 92 -1.40 -6.26 -15.65
N MET A 93 -1.86 -7.06 -14.68
CA MET A 93 -3.08 -6.77 -13.92
C MET A 93 -2.96 -5.49 -13.08
N LEU A 94 -1.80 -5.28 -12.43
CA LEU A 94 -1.54 -4.07 -11.66
C LEU A 94 -1.49 -2.82 -12.56
N LEU A 95 -0.84 -2.90 -13.72
CA LEU A 95 -0.79 -1.82 -14.71
C LEU A 95 -2.20 -1.46 -15.20
N GLN A 96 -2.99 -2.47 -15.56
CA GLN A 96 -4.35 -2.26 -16.03
C GLN A 96 -5.23 -1.61 -14.95
N ILE A 97 -5.17 -2.10 -13.71
CA ILE A 97 -5.99 -1.54 -12.63
C ILE A 97 -5.54 -0.11 -12.27
N MET A 98 -4.23 0.17 -12.30
CA MET A 98 -3.74 1.53 -12.06
C MET A 98 -4.23 2.52 -13.11
N ASP A 99 -4.31 2.10 -14.38
CA ASP A 99 -4.87 2.93 -15.47
C ASP A 99 -6.40 3.07 -15.34
N ASP A 100 -7.12 1.95 -15.26
CA ASP A 100 -8.60 1.91 -15.30
C ASP A 100 -9.25 2.49 -14.01
N GLU A 101 -8.71 2.16 -12.83
CA GLU A 101 -9.37 2.47 -11.56
C GLU A 101 -8.80 3.70 -10.86
N PHE A 102 -7.57 4.09 -11.20
CA PHE A 102 -6.85 5.20 -10.57
C PHE A 102 -6.35 6.26 -11.55
N GLU A 103 -6.57 6.13 -12.86
CA GLU A 103 -6.10 7.07 -13.90
C GLU A 103 -4.56 7.29 -13.85
N VAL A 104 -3.80 6.27 -13.47
CA VAL A 104 -2.33 6.31 -13.38
C VAL A 104 -1.69 5.37 -14.40
N ALA A 105 -1.11 5.96 -15.44
CA ALA A 105 -0.19 5.25 -16.32
C ALA A 105 1.20 5.13 -15.66
N LEU A 106 1.70 3.90 -15.50
CA LEU A 106 3.00 3.61 -14.88
C LEU A 106 4.04 3.22 -15.94
N GLU A 107 5.18 3.90 -15.90
CA GLU A 107 6.34 3.63 -16.77
C GLU A 107 7.65 3.49 -15.97
N ASP A 108 7.57 3.55 -14.64
CA ASP A 108 8.71 3.54 -13.72
C ASP A 108 9.18 2.13 -13.33
N GLY A 109 8.53 1.09 -13.84
CA GLY A 109 8.80 -0.32 -13.48
C GLY A 109 8.34 -0.70 -12.07
N SER A 110 7.70 0.20 -11.32
CA SER A 110 7.30 -0.07 -9.94
C SER A 110 6.26 -1.19 -9.85
N ALA A 111 5.37 -1.33 -10.84
CA ALA A 111 4.40 -2.41 -10.93
C ALA A 111 5.06 -3.80 -10.96
N PHE A 112 6.17 -3.95 -11.70
CA PHE A 112 6.96 -5.18 -11.72
C PHE A 112 7.56 -5.51 -10.35
N ASP A 113 8.10 -4.50 -9.65
CA ASP A 113 8.62 -4.68 -8.29
C ASP A 113 7.52 -5.10 -7.31
N ILE A 114 6.32 -4.50 -7.41
CA ILE A 114 5.16 -4.95 -6.62
C ILE A 114 4.84 -6.41 -6.96
N ALA A 115 4.75 -6.76 -8.24
CA ALA A 115 4.37 -8.10 -8.69
C ALA A 115 5.37 -9.18 -8.20
N ARG A 116 6.67 -8.89 -8.23
CA ARG A 116 7.70 -9.77 -7.67
C ARG A 116 7.48 -10.00 -6.18
N ASP A 117 7.20 -8.93 -5.44
CA ASP A 117 6.99 -9.00 -4.00
C ASP A 117 5.68 -9.74 -3.66
N VAL A 118 4.65 -9.62 -4.50
CA VAL A 118 3.39 -10.38 -4.39
C VAL A 118 3.65 -11.88 -4.55
N VAL A 119 4.34 -12.30 -5.61
CA VAL A 119 4.67 -13.73 -5.82
C VAL A 119 5.53 -14.27 -4.67
N ARG A 120 6.47 -13.47 -4.17
CA ARG A 120 7.25 -13.82 -2.98
C ARG A 120 6.37 -14.01 -1.75
N LEU A 121 5.47 -13.07 -1.48
CA LEU A 121 4.53 -13.14 -0.35
C LEU A 121 3.67 -14.41 -0.40
N TRP A 122 3.21 -14.79 -1.59
CA TRP A 122 2.44 -16.01 -1.76
C TRP A 122 3.26 -17.28 -1.43
N ASN A 123 4.51 -17.34 -1.91
CA ASN A 123 5.40 -18.45 -1.61
C ASN A 123 5.76 -18.54 -0.12
N ASP A 124 6.08 -17.42 0.52
CA ASP A 124 6.32 -17.36 1.97
C ASP A 124 5.07 -17.77 2.76
N ALA A 125 3.88 -17.37 2.32
CA ALA A 125 2.61 -17.76 2.95
C ALA A 125 2.31 -19.27 2.83
N LYS A 126 2.59 -19.89 1.67
CA LYS A 126 2.50 -21.35 1.48
C LYS A 126 3.41 -22.13 2.44
N GLU A 127 4.55 -21.55 2.78
CA GLU A 127 5.51 -22.11 3.72
C GLU A 127 5.24 -21.72 5.20
N GLY A 128 4.23 -20.87 5.45
CA GLY A 128 3.90 -20.37 6.79
C GLY A 128 4.93 -19.39 7.37
N LYS A 129 5.77 -18.78 6.51
CA LYS A 129 6.75 -17.77 6.90
C LYS A 129 6.08 -16.40 6.98
N ASP A 130 6.12 -15.78 8.16
CA ASP A 130 5.49 -14.47 8.40
C ASP A 130 6.46 -13.30 8.54
N GLY A 131 7.78 -13.54 8.46
CA GLY A 131 8.80 -12.51 8.67
C GLY A 131 8.67 -11.35 7.68
N TYR A 132 8.58 -11.65 6.39
CA TYR A 132 8.45 -10.61 5.37
C TYR A 132 7.14 -9.82 5.46
N VAL A 133 6.05 -10.49 5.85
CA VAL A 133 4.75 -9.84 6.12
C VAL A 133 4.86 -8.84 7.26
N LYS A 134 5.47 -9.25 8.39
CA LYS A 134 5.66 -8.39 9.56
C LYS A 134 6.53 -7.18 9.26
N ASP A 135 7.58 -7.35 8.47
CA ASP A 135 8.46 -6.25 8.06
C ASP A 135 7.68 -5.20 7.25
N LEU A 136 6.84 -5.64 6.31
CA LEU A 136 5.99 -4.76 5.52
C LEU A 136 4.93 -4.07 6.37
N GLU A 137 4.28 -4.79 7.29
CA GLU A 137 3.29 -4.21 8.21
C GLU A 137 3.93 -3.13 9.09
N MET A 138 5.10 -3.39 9.65
CA MET A 138 5.84 -2.43 10.46
C MET A 138 6.20 -1.16 9.65
N GLN A 139 6.66 -1.31 8.41
CA GLN A 139 6.93 -0.17 7.53
C GLN A 139 5.66 0.61 7.17
N ALA A 140 4.56 -0.10 6.91
CA ALA A 140 3.28 0.51 6.58
C ALA A 140 2.74 1.32 7.76
N ASP A 141 2.84 0.80 8.99
CA ASP A 141 2.43 1.50 10.21
C ASP A 141 3.29 2.73 10.48
N ARG A 142 4.61 2.67 10.27
CA ARG A 142 5.53 3.83 10.37
C ARG A 142 5.24 4.93 9.35
N THR A 143 4.63 4.58 8.23
CA THR A 143 4.35 5.48 7.11
C THR A 143 2.90 5.97 7.11
N LYS A 144 2.06 5.36 7.93
CA LYS A 144 0.64 5.71 8.08
C LYS A 144 0.50 7.16 8.55
N GLY A 145 -0.37 7.91 7.87
CA GLY A 145 -0.61 9.33 8.18
C GLY A 145 0.43 10.32 7.62
N LYS A 146 1.56 9.83 7.07
CA LYS A 146 2.50 10.69 6.35
C LYS A 146 2.00 10.96 4.93
N MET A 147 1.96 12.23 4.53
CA MET A 147 1.63 12.58 3.14
C MET A 147 2.67 11.96 2.19
N PRO A 148 2.23 11.38 1.06
CA PRO A 148 3.15 10.87 0.06
C PRO A 148 3.87 12.05 -0.62
N GLN A 149 5.17 12.21 -0.36
CA GLN A 149 6.03 13.13 -1.10
C GLN A 149 6.58 12.43 -2.34
N TYR A 150 6.44 13.06 -3.50
CA TYR A 150 7.26 12.82 -4.67
C TYR A 150 8.28 13.94 -4.73
N GLU A 151 9.47 13.69 -4.21
CA GLU A 151 10.62 14.56 -4.44
C GLU A 151 11.36 13.99 -5.66
N VAL A 152 11.38 14.74 -6.76
CA VAL A 152 12.29 14.50 -7.90
C VAL A 152 13.70 14.84 -7.48
N ASP A 153 14.25 14.09 -6.54
CA ASP A 153 15.66 14.22 -6.22
C ASP A 153 16.45 13.34 -7.18
N ALA A 154 17.21 13.99 -8.06
CA ALA A 154 18.24 13.33 -8.86
C ALA A 154 19.40 12.94 -7.93
N GLY A 155 19.16 11.94 -7.07
CA GLY A 155 20.04 11.61 -5.96
C GLY A 155 19.70 10.28 -5.31
N SER A 156 20.17 9.19 -5.91
CA SER A 156 20.22 7.85 -5.31
C SER A 156 20.76 7.86 -3.88
N ALA A 157 19.99 7.35 -2.91
CA ALA A 157 20.34 6.21 -2.06
C ALA A 157 19.29 5.98 -0.97
N SER A 158 18.98 4.70 -0.76
CA SER A 158 18.47 4.12 0.48
C SER A 158 18.99 4.84 1.74
N ASP A 159 18.11 5.51 2.47
CA ASP A 159 18.40 5.96 3.83
C ASP A 159 17.26 5.55 4.76
N TRP A 160 17.31 4.28 5.16
CA TRP A 160 16.60 3.79 6.33
C TRP A 160 17.49 4.04 7.55
N GLU A 161 17.68 5.29 7.95
CA GLU A 161 18.16 5.60 9.30
C GLU A 161 16.96 5.75 10.25
N ASP A 162 16.83 4.69 11.03
CA ASP A 162 16.24 4.58 12.35
C ASP A 162 16.32 5.88 13.16
N SER A 163 15.17 6.44 13.50
CA SER A 163 15.04 7.46 14.54
C SER A 163 13.93 7.04 15.47
N ASP A 164 14.24 6.09 16.35
CA ASP A 164 13.52 5.83 17.59
C ASP A 164 13.45 7.14 18.41
N GLY A 165 12.26 7.73 18.41
CA GLY A 165 11.89 8.92 19.17
C GLY A 165 10.72 8.62 20.09
N ASP A 166 11.03 7.80 21.10
CA ASP A 166 10.27 7.60 22.33
C ASP A 166 9.56 8.88 22.78
N ASN A 167 8.24 8.85 22.89
CA ASN A 167 7.49 9.77 23.74
C ASN A 167 6.38 8.99 24.44
N GLU A 168 6.68 8.76 25.71
CA GLU A 168 5.87 8.15 26.73
C GLU A 168 4.53 8.90 26.93
N ASP A 169 3.53 8.10 27.27
CA ASP A 169 2.21 8.40 27.82
C ASP A 169 2.20 9.52 28.88
N GLU A 170 1.25 10.45 28.80
CA GLU A 170 0.50 10.84 30.00
C GLU A 170 -0.97 11.11 29.68
N SER A 171 -1.81 10.17 30.14
CA SER A 171 -3.23 10.36 30.36
C SER A 171 -3.50 11.38 31.48
N GLY A 172 -4.45 12.30 31.23
CA GLY A 172 -5.01 13.20 32.23
C GLY A 172 -6.50 13.38 32.01
N SER A 173 -7.29 12.57 32.71
CA SER A 173 -8.75 12.63 32.79
C SER A 173 -9.22 13.64 33.85
N ASP A 174 -10.47 14.12 33.68
CA ASP A 174 -11.40 14.67 34.71
C ASP A 174 -11.35 16.20 34.95
N SER A 175 -12.42 16.98 35.12
CA SER A 175 -13.87 17.00 34.81
C SER A 175 -14.40 18.40 35.25
N GLU A 176 -15.63 18.72 34.83
CA GLU A 176 -16.57 19.74 35.37
C GLU A 176 -16.36 21.26 35.14
N ASP A 177 -17.34 21.81 34.40
CA ASP A 177 -18.22 22.95 34.76
C ASP A 177 -17.60 24.28 35.25
N PHE A 178 -17.78 25.34 34.46
CA PHE A 178 -18.38 26.60 34.93
C PHE A 178 -18.68 27.52 33.74
N GLY A 179 -19.95 27.84 33.55
CA GLY A 179 -20.41 28.77 32.53
C GLY A 179 -19.81 30.18 32.69
N LYS A 180 -19.16 30.66 31.63
CA LYS A 180 -19.11 32.09 31.29
C LYS A 180 -18.80 32.28 29.81
N GLU A 181 -19.80 32.78 29.10
CA GLU A 181 -19.74 33.27 27.73
C GLU A 181 -18.64 34.33 27.58
N VAL A 182 -17.55 34.00 26.88
CA VAL A 182 -16.64 34.96 26.25
C VAL A 182 -15.99 34.29 25.04
N VAL A 183 -16.40 34.68 23.85
CA VAL A 183 -15.82 34.26 22.56
C VAL A 183 -14.35 34.69 22.44
N PRO A 184 -13.38 33.78 22.32
CA PRO A 184 -12.01 34.16 21.96
C PRO A 184 -11.93 34.31 20.43
N GLN A 185 -11.53 35.51 20.02
CA GLN A 185 -11.45 36.00 18.66
C GLN A 185 -10.51 35.15 17.79
N LEU A 186 -10.93 34.99 16.53
CA LEU A 186 -10.12 34.54 15.40
C LEU A 186 -8.75 35.21 15.43
N LEU A 187 -7.71 34.44 15.75
CA LEU A 187 -6.34 34.81 15.38
C LEU A 187 -6.24 34.70 13.86
N ASP A 188 -6.55 35.80 13.19
CA ASP A 188 -6.15 36.08 11.82
C ASP A 188 -4.62 36.02 11.77
N ARG A 189 -4.10 34.83 11.46
CA ARG A 189 -2.72 34.66 11.03
C ARG A 189 -2.59 35.40 9.71
N ALA A 190 -2.13 36.65 9.82
CA ALA A 190 -1.82 37.52 8.70
C ALA A 190 -1.02 36.75 7.65
N LYS A 191 -1.63 36.53 6.48
CA LYS A 191 -0.90 36.22 5.26
C LYS A 191 -0.11 37.49 4.93
N GLU A 192 1.20 37.48 5.16
CA GLU A 192 2.09 38.42 4.49
C GLU A 192 2.06 38.11 3.00
N VAL A 193 1.27 38.88 2.26
CA VAL A 193 1.26 38.84 0.80
C VAL A 193 2.51 39.62 0.36
N PRO A 194 3.42 39.03 -0.43
CA PRO A 194 4.57 39.76 -0.97
C PRO A 194 4.08 40.91 -1.85
N ASP A 195 4.58 42.13 -1.62
CA ASP A 195 4.35 43.27 -2.50
C ASP A 195 4.86 42.94 -3.91
N VAL A 196 3.94 42.89 -4.87
CA VAL A 196 4.22 42.74 -6.30
C VAL A 196 4.00 44.11 -6.94
N ASP A 197 5.05 44.69 -7.50
CA ASP A 197 5.00 45.96 -8.23
C ASP A 197 4.04 45.88 -9.44
N GLU A 198 3.58 47.02 -9.97
CA GLU A 198 2.62 47.10 -11.10
C GLU A 198 3.09 46.43 -12.42
N ASP A 199 4.34 45.93 -12.47
CA ASP A 199 4.90 45.16 -13.59
C ASP A 199 5.06 43.65 -13.29
N GLY A 200 4.56 43.14 -12.15
CA GLY A 200 4.47 41.69 -11.89
C GLY A 200 5.78 40.96 -11.55
N PHE A 201 6.87 41.68 -11.28
CA PHE A 201 8.17 41.11 -10.92
C PHE A 201 8.51 41.33 -9.44
N THR A 202 8.97 40.29 -8.75
CA THR A 202 9.44 40.37 -7.35
C THR A 202 10.86 40.94 -7.30
N THR A 203 11.05 42.09 -6.66
CA THR A 203 12.34 42.80 -6.61
C THR A 203 13.35 42.08 -5.71
N VAL A 204 14.46 41.58 -6.28
CA VAL A 204 15.60 41.02 -5.51
C VAL A 204 16.52 42.13 -4.98
N LYS A 205 16.59 42.31 -3.66
CA LYS A 205 17.55 43.23 -3.04
C LYS A 205 18.98 42.69 -3.18
N ARG A 206 19.81 43.34 -4.01
CA ARG A 206 21.26 43.06 -4.09
C ARG A 206 21.94 43.44 -2.77
N GLY A 207 22.60 42.47 -2.14
CA GLY A 207 23.41 42.66 -0.93
C GLY A 207 24.63 43.54 -1.18
N GLY A 208 24.78 44.57 -0.35
CA GLY A 208 25.95 45.43 -0.29
C GLY A 208 27.15 44.73 0.36
N ARG A 209 28.31 45.08 -0.18
CA ARG A 209 29.66 44.55 0.04
C ARG A 209 30.26 44.89 1.40
#